data_AF-A0A2K0JGI1-F1
#
_entry.id   AF-A0A2K0JGI1-F1
#
_cell.length_a   1.000
_cell.length_b   1.000
_cell.length_c   1.000
_cell.angle_alpha   90.00
_cell.angle_beta   90.00
_cell.angle_gamma   90.00
#
_symmetry.space_group_name_H-M   'P 1'
#
loop_
_entity.id
_entity.type
_entity.pdbx_description
1 polymer ?
#
loop_
_entity_poly.entity_id
_entity_poly.type
_entity_poly.pdbx_seq_one_letter_code
_entity_poly.pdbx_strand_id
1 'polypeptide(L)'
;MSEFGITVPLDQAMFIAQAGHESSGFTRLVENFNYSIAGLTGFIRAGRIPPDQASTLGRKACEKVLPLERQRAIANLAYSKRMGNNGPGDGWNYRGRGLIQITGLNKYRDCGNALRTALVAHPDLLAQDTYAARSAAWFFAIKGCLKYSGDLVRVTQTINAGQNGICDRRARFEKAKSVLV
;
A
#
# COMPACT_ATOMS: atom_id res chain seq x y z
N MET A 1 -7.41 15.82 -2.53
CA MET A 1 -6.29 16.78 -2.71
C MET A 1 -6.49 18.02 -1.87
N SER A 2 -7.56 18.81 -2.07
CA SER A 2 -7.81 20.06 -1.32
C SER A 2 -7.82 19.90 0.20
N GLU A 3 -8.43 18.83 0.72
CA GLU A 3 -8.44 18.50 2.16
C GLU A 3 -7.04 18.47 2.80
N PHE A 4 -6.02 18.11 2.03
CA PHE A 4 -4.63 17.96 2.51
C PHE A 4 -3.67 19.01 1.90
N GLY A 5 -4.20 20.10 1.34
CA GLY A 5 -3.38 21.19 0.81
C GLY A 5 -2.56 20.85 -0.44
N ILE A 6 -2.93 19.79 -1.18
CA ILE A 6 -2.29 19.45 -2.46
C ILE A 6 -2.90 20.34 -3.56
N THR A 7 -2.50 21.61 -3.58
CA THR A 7 -3.11 22.66 -4.43
C THR A 7 -2.19 23.13 -5.55
N VAL A 8 -0.87 23.07 -5.37
CA VAL A 8 0.10 23.46 -6.41
C VAL A 8 0.01 22.46 -7.58
N PRO A 9 -0.14 22.91 -8.84
CA PRO A 9 -0.35 21.99 -9.96
C PRO A 9 0.76 20.95 -10.14
N LEU A 10 2.01 21.32 -9.87
CA LEU A 10 3.15 20.40 -9.92
C LEU A 10 3.05 19.30 -8.85
N ASP A 11 2.57 19.63 -7.65
CA ASP A 11 2.34 18.66 -6.57
C ASP A 11 1.14 17.76 -6.88
N GLN A 12 0.09 18.31 -7.49
CA GLN A 12 -1.05 17.53 -7.97
C GLN A 12 -0.61 16.52 -9.05
N ALA A 13 0.22 16.95 -10.00
CA ALA A 13 0.79 16.06 -11.01
C ALA A 13 1.62 14.94 -10.39
N MET A 14 2.47 15.26 -9.40
CA MET A 14 3.27 14.26 -8.68
C MET A 14 2.37 13.30 -7.89
N PHE A 15 1.37 13.81 -7.17
CA PHE A 15 0.44 13.01 -6.40
C PHE A 15 -0.33 12.01 -7.29
N ILE A 16 -0.89 12.49 -8.41
CA ILE A 16 -1.60 11.64 -9.38
C ILE A 16 -0.67 10.58 -9.97
N ALA A 17 0.57 10.95 -10.32
CA ALA A 17 1.53 10.02 -10.89
C ALA A 17 1.93 8.91 -9.92
N GLN A 18 2.22 9.27 -8.67
CA GLN A 18 2.61 8.32 -7.62
C GLN A 18 1.43 7.42 -7.24
N ALA A 19 0.24 8.00 -6.98
CA ALA A 19 -0.97 7.22 -6.69
C ALA A 19 -1.32 6.28 -7.85
N GLY A 20 -1.18 6.75 -9.10
CA GLY A 20 -1.39 5.94 -10.29
C GLY A 20 -0.41 4.79 -10.41
N HIS A 21 0.87 4.96 -10.06
CA HIS A 21 1.84 3.87 -10.04
C HIS A 21 1.49 2.82 -8.97
N GLU A 22 1.31 3.25 -7.72
CA GLU A 22 1.08 2.37 -6.56
C GLU A 22 -0.22 1.55 -6.68
N SER A 23 -1.23 2.10 -7.36
CA SER A 23 -2.54 1.45 -7.56
C SER A 23 -2.68 0.71 -8.89
N SER A 24 -1.58 0.46 -9.61
CA SER A 24 -1.61 -0.19 -10.94
C SER A 24 -2.54 0.54 -11.93
N GLY A 25 -2.45 1.86 -11.99
CA GLY A 25 -3.29 2.72 -12.82
C GLY A 25 -4.70 2.90 -12.28
N PHE A 26 -4.86 3.05 -10.96
CA PHE A 26 -6.16 3.23 -10.28
C PHE A 26 -7.09 2.01 -10.39
N THR A 27 -6.54 0.82 -10.62
CA THR A 27 -7.33 -0.42 -10.76
C THR A 27 -7.26 -1.32 -9.53
N ARG A 28 -6.34 -1.03 -8.59
CA ARG A 28 -6.11 -1.88 -7.42
C ARG A 28 -6.04 -1.09 -6.13
N LEU A 29 -6.92 -1.45 -5.19
CA LEU A 29 -7.01 -0.84 -3.85
C LEU A 29 -6.69 -1.78 -2.71
N VAL A 30 -6.54 -3.09 -2.97
CA VAL A 30 -6.30 -4.08 -1.92
C VAL A 30 -5.23 -5.06 -2.41
N GLU A 31 -4.24 -5.32 -1.56
CA GLU A 31 -3.31 -6.41 -1.82
C GLU A 31 -4.01 -7.76 -1.68
N ASN A 32 -3.49 -8.79 -2.36
CA ASN A 32 -3.97 -10.15 -2.16
C ASN A 32 -2.80 -11.03 -1.72
N PHE A 33 -3.12 -12.13 -1.05
CA PHE A 33 -2.14 -13.11 -0.57
C PHE A 33 -2.21 -14.40 -1.37
N ASN A 34 -2.61 -14.33 -2.65
CA ASN A 34 -2.66 -15.47 -3.55
C ASN A 34 -1.26 -15.86 -4.05
N TYR A 35 -0.39 -16.28 -3.12
CA TYR A 35 0.99 -16.69 -3.40
C TYR A 35 1.09 -18.20 -3.61
N SER A 36 1.87 -18.62 -4.60
CA SER A 36 2.37 -19.99 -4.69
C SER A 36 3.46 -20.25 -3.65
N ILE A 37 3.78 -21.52 -3.42
CA ILE A 37 4.91 -21.91 -2.56
C ILE A 37 6.19 -21.17 -3.01
N ALA A 38 6.50 -21.18 -4.31
CA ALA A 38 7.63 -20.44 -4.86
C ALA A 38 7.51 -18.93 -4.68
N GLY A 39 6.31 -18.37 -4.80
CA GLY A 39 6.02 -16.94 -4.59
C GLY A 39 6.26 -16.46 -3.15
N LEU A 40 6.29 -17.37 -2.17
CA LEU A 40 6.57 -17.04 -0.77
C LEU A 40 8.07 -16.93 -0.44
N THR A 41 8.97 -17.23 -1.38
CA THR A 41 10.43 -17.18 -1.18
C THR A 41 10.90 -15.83 -0.64
N GLY A 42 10.31 -14.72 -1.08
CA GLY A 42 10.64 -13.39 -0.57
C GLY A 42 10.31 -13.20 0.92
N PHE A 43 9.18 -13.76 1.38
CA PHE A 43 8.81 -13.73 2.79
C PHE A 43 9.71 -14.62 3.64
N ILE A 44 10.14 -15.76 3.11
CA ILE A 44 11.11 -16.66 3.76
C ILE A 44 12.45 -15.94 3.95
N ARG A 45 13.02 -15.37 2.89
CA ARG A 45 14.29 -14.64 2.95
C ARG A 45 14.26 -13.45 3.91
N ALA A 46 13.10 -12.81 4.04
CA ALA A 46 12.90 -11.71 4.97
C ALA A 46 12.61 -12.17 6.42
N GLY A 47 12.65 -13.48 6.71
CA GLY A 47 12.36 -14.05 8.04
C GLY A 47 10.90 -13.87 8.49
N ARG A 48 9.98 -13.63 7.54
CA ARG A 48 8.57 -13.31 7.83
C ARG A 48 7.67 -14.54 7.86
N ILE A 49 8.03 -15.59 7.13
CA ILE A 49 7.30 -16.85 7.07
C ILE A 49 8.32 -18.00 7.13
N PRO A 50 8.18 -18.96 8.06
CA PRO A 50 9.01 -20.17 8.09
C PRO A 50 8.86 -21.02 6.81
N PRO A 51 9.93 -21.69 6.30
CA PRO A 51 9.85 -22.49 5.08
C PRO A 51 8.80 -23.62 5.09
N ASP A 52 8.61 -24.27 6.23
CA ASP A 52 7.60 -25.32 6.47
C ASP A 52 6.17 -24.75 6.34
N GLN A 53 5.94 -23.57 6.94
CA GLN A 53 4.66 -22.86 6.83
C GLN A 53 4.40 -22.41 5.40
N ALA A 54 5.41 -21.90 4.69
CA ALA A 54 5.27 -21.49 3.29
C ALA A 54 4.92 -22.67 2.37
N SER A 55 5.51 -23.84 2.60
CA SER A 55 5.23 -25.07 1.85
C SER A 55 3.80 -25.58 2.12
N THR A 56 3.32 -25.43 3.36
CA THR A 56 1.98 -25.86 3.77
C THR A 56 0.89 -24.90 3.27
N LEU A 57 1.12 -23.60 3.37
CA LEU A 57 0.11 -22.57 3.10
C LEU A 57 0.09 -22.10 1.65
N GLY A 58 1.21 -22.18 0.94
CA GLY A 58 1.33 -21.69 -0.44
C GLY A 58 0.42 -22.45 -1.41
N ARG A 59 0.07 -21.77 -2.51
CA ARG A 59 -0.77 -22.35 -3.59
C ARG A 59 0.00 -23.48 -4.28
N LYS A 60 -0.65 -24.64 -4.38
CA LYS A 60 -0.14 -25.84 -5.05
C LYS A 60 -0.40 -25.78 -6.56
N ALA A 61 0.33 -26.59 -7.33
CA ALA A 61 0.22 -26.60 -8.80
C ALA A 61 -1.20 -26.93 -9.30
N CYS A 62 -1.94 -27.80 -8.59
CA CYS A 62 -3.32 -28.16 -8.93
C CYS A 62 -4.36 -27.09 -8.56
N GLU A 63 -3.97 -26.03 -7.85
CA GLU A 63 -4.88 -25.02 -7.32
C GLU A 63 -4.88 -23.77 -8.21
N LYS A 64 -6.04 -23.43 -8.77
CA LYS A 64 -6.18 -22.20 -9.58
C LYS A 64 -6.04 -20.93 -8.73
N VAL A 65 -6.64 -20.93 -7.54
CA VAL A 65 -6.65 -19.78 -6.60
C VAL A 65 -6.41 -20.31 -5.19
N LEU A 66 -5.63 -19.57 -4.41
CA LEU A 66 -5.42 -19.90 -3.00
C LEU A 66 -6.70 -19.58 -2.19
N PRO A 67 -7.27 -20.54 -1.43
CA PRO A 67 -8.39 -20.32 -0.52
C PRO A 67 -8.11 -19.18 0.45
N LEU A 68 -9.16 -18.43 0.79
CA LEU A 68 -9.05 -17.23 1.62
C LEU A 68 -8.50 -17.52 3.03
N GLU A 69 -8.76 -18.71 3.59
CA GLU A 69 -8.21 -19.12 4.88
C GLU A 69 -6.67 -19.20 4.86
N ARG A 70 -6.08 -19.73 3.79
CA ARG A 70 -4.63 -19.79 3.63
C ARG A 70 -4.04 -18.43 3.31
N GLN A 71 -4.75 -17.61 2.52
CA GLN A 71 -4.38 -16.20 2.33
C GLN A 71 -4.33 -15.43 3.66
N ARG A 72 -5.34 -15.63 4.53
CA ARG A 72 -5.39 -15.06 5.89
C ARG A 72 -4.20 -15.51 6.72
N ALA A 73 -3.91 -16.81 6.74
CA ALA A 73 -2.78 -17.37 7.49
C ALA A 73 -1.45 -16.77 7.04
N ILE A 74 -1.21 -16.67 5.72
CA ILE A 74 0.00 -16.07 5.16
C ILE A 74 0.13 -14.61 5.59
N ALA A 75 -0.93 -13.81 5.49
CA ALA A 75 -0.90 -12.40 5.90
C ALA A 75 -0.63 -12.24 7.40
N ASN A 76 -1.28 -13.06 8.23
CA ASN A 76 -1.09 -13.05 9.68
C ASN A 76 0.36 -13.40 10.07
N LEU A 77 0.98 -14.37 9.40
CA LEU A 77 2.40 -14.68 9.61
C LEU A 77 3.29 -13.53 9.11
N ALA A 78 3.11 -13.09 7.86
CA ALA A 78 3.96 -12.10 7.22
C ALA A 78 4.05 -10.74 7.95
N TYR A 79 2.96 -10.38 8.62
CA TYR A 79 2.82 -9.12 9.35
C TYR A 79 2.67 -9.30 10.87
N SER A 80 2.89 -10.49 11.41
CA SER A 80 2.86 -10.74 12.85
C SER A 80 3.88 -9.88 13.58
N LYS A 81 3.48 -9.25 14.70
CA LYS A 81 4.34 -8.40 15.56
C LYS A 81 5.04 -7.25 14.82
N ARG A 82 4.46 -6.78 13.72
CA ARG A 82 5.00 -5.68 12.90
C ARG A 82 3.98 -4.55 12.77
N MET A 83 4.48 -3.32 12.67
CA MET A 83 3.64 -2.14 12.40
C MET A 83 2.47 -1.98 13.40
N GLY A 84 2.68 -2.41 14.65
CA GLY A 84 1.67 -2.38 15.71
C GLY A 84 0.78 -3.61 15.81
N ASN A 85 0.81 -4.53 14.84
CA ASN A 85 0.01 -5.74 14.85
C ASN A 85 0.37 -6.60 16.06
N ASN A 86 -0.60 -6.85 16.94
CA ASN A 86 -0.40 -7.60 18.18
C ASN A 86 -1.45 -8.69 18.40
N GLY A 87 -2.61 -8.59 17.75
CA GLY A 87 -3.67 -9.59 17.71
C GLY A 87 -3.46 -10.67 16.63
N PRO A 88 -4.14 -11.82 16.78
CA PRO A 88 -3.95 -13.00 15.91
C PRO A 88 -4.40 -12.79 14.46
N GLY A 89 -5.35 -11.88 14.22
CA GLY A 89 -5.88 -11.57 12.88
C GLY A 89 -5.36 -10.28 12.27
N ASP A 90 -4.48 -9.55 12.96
CA ASP A 90 -4.10 -8.20 12.60
C ASP A 90 -3.38 -8.13 11.26
N GLY A 91 -2.56 -9.12 10.93
CA GLY A 91 -1.86 -9.15 9.65
C GLY A 91 -2.82 -9.16 8.46
N TRP A 92 -3.88 -9.95 8.53
CA TRP A 92 -4.92 -9.93 7.50
C TRP A 92 -5.82 -8.70 7.60
N ASN A 93 -6.29 -8.35 8.80
CA ASN A 93 -7.26 -7.28 9.00
C ASN A 93 -6.69 -5.93 8.57
N TYR A 94 -5.41 -5.67 8.86
CA TYR A 94 -4.68 -4.46 8.51
C TYR A 94 -3.69 -4.66 7.36
N ARG A 95 -3.97 -5.59 6.44
CA ARG A 95 -3.23 -5.69 5.18
C ARG A 95 -3.34 -4.39 4.35
N GLY A 96 -2.43 -4.24 3.40
CA GLY A 96 -2.32 -3.13 2.46
C GLY A 96 -3.62 -2.83 1.74
N ARG A 97 -4.14 -1.62 1.97
CA ARG A 97 -5.29 -1.06 1.25
C ARG A 97 -5.07 0.40 0.85
N GLY A 98 -5.91 0.89 -0.05
CA GLY A 98 -5.86 2.25 -0.60
C GLY A 98 -4.82 2.40 -1.69
N LEU A 99 -4.79 3.59 -2.31
CA LEU A 99 -3.96 3.84 -3.50
C LEU A 99 -2.45 3.77 -3.22
N ILE A 100 -1.99 4.03 -1.98
CA ILE A 100 -0.56 4.03 -1.57
C ILE A 100 -0.29 2.95 -0.49
N GLN A 101 -1.09 1.87 -0.46
CA GLN A 101 -0.91 0.74 0.47
C GLN A 101 -0.67 1.11 1.95
N ILE A 102 -1.73 1.49 2.65
CA ILE A 102 -1.72 1.60 4.11
C ILE A 102 -1.74 0.19 4.72
N THR A 103 -0.72 -0.14 5.51
CA THR A 103 -0.51 -1.48 6.09
C THR A 103 -0.14 -1.39 7.57
N GLY A 104 -0.74 -2.25 8.39
CA GLY A 104 -0.46 -2.43 9.81
C GLY A 104 -1.27 -1.54 10.73
N LEU A 105 -1.60 -2.07 11.92
CA LEU A 105 -2.47 -1.43 12.92
C LEU A 105 -2.07 0.02 13.23
N ASN A 106 -0.77 0.31 13.39
CA ASN A 106 -0.29 1.66 13.68
C ASN A 106 -0.70 2.64 12.57
N LYS A 107 -0.47 2.30 11.30
CA LYS A 107 -0.81 3.20 10.19
C LYS A 107 -2.31 3.35 10.02
N TYR A 108 -3.08 2.27 10.21
CA TYR A 108 -4.55 2.35 10.19
C TYR A 108 -5.07 3.28 11.28
N ARG A 109 -4.51 3.21 12.49
CA ARG A 109 -4.85 4.10 13.60
C ARG A 109 -4.49 5.55 13.30
N ASP A 110 -3.26 5.81 12.85
CA ASP A 110 -2.80 7.17 12.54
C ASP A 110 -3.61 7.81 11.41
N CYS A 111 -3.87 7.03 10.35
CA CYS A 111 -4.70 7.45 9.23
C CYS A 111 -6.14 7.69 9.68
N GLY A 112 -6.71 6.78 10.48
CA GLY A 112 -8.07 6.91 11.00
C GLY A 112 -8.26 8.16 11.83
N ASN A 113 -7.30 8.48 12.70
CA ASN A 113 -7.30 9.71 13.50
C ASN A 113 -7.28 10.96 12.60
N ALA A 114 -6.41 10.98 11.59
CA ALA A 114 -6.30 12.12 10.68
C ALA A 114 -7.56 12.31 9.81
N LEU A 115 -8.16 11.21 9.34
CA LEU A 115 -9.38 11.23 8.52
C LEU A 115 -10.67 11.35 9.34
N ARG A 116 -10.57 11.33 10.69
CA ARG A 116 -11.70 11.20 11.62
C ARG A 116 -12.61 10.03 11.26
N THR A 117 -12.00 8.89 10.93
CA THR A 117 -12.66 7.68 10.46
C THR A 117 -12.19 6.49 11.30
N ALA A 118 -13.12 5.62 11.72
CA ALA A 118 -12.82 4.48 12.58
C ALA A 118 -12.13 3.31 11.84
N LEU A 119 -10.98 3.56 11.20
CA LEU A 119 -10.27 2.59 10.35
C LEU A 119 -9.70 1.38 11.12
N VAL A 120 -9.57 1.47 12.44
CA VAL A 120 -9.21 0.31 13.27
C VAL A 120 -10.39 -0.66 13.37
N ALA A 121 -11.62 -0.15 13.54
CA ALA A 121 -12.83 -0.97 13.61
C ALA A 121 -13.30 -1.41 12.21
N HIS A 122 -13.12 -0.55 11.20
CA HIS A 122 -13.58 -0.76 9.83
C HIS A 122 -12.43 -0.55 8.83
N PRO A 123 -11.41 -1.44 8.81
CA PRO A 123 -10.25 -1.29 7.93
C PRO A 123 -10.59 -1.45 6.45
N ASP A 124 -11.69 -2.11 6.12
CA ASP A 124 -12.22 -2.27 4.76
C ASP A 124 -12.65 -0.97 4.10
N LEU A 125 -12.91 0.10 4.87
CA LEU A 125 -13.20 1.42 4.32
C LEU A 125 -12.10 1.90 3.37
N LEU A 126 -10.83 1.59 3.63
CA LEU A 126 -9.71 1.94 2.73
C LEU A 126 -9.74 1.24 1.37
N ALA A 127 -10.61 0.25 1.17
CA ALA A 127 -10.87 -0.36 -0.13
C ALA A 127 -11.95 0.37 -0.94
N GLN A 128 -12.60 1.39 -0.38
CA GLN A 128 -13.58 2.22 -1.07
C GLN A 128 -12.91 3.51 -1.58
N ASP A 129 -13.29 3.94 -2.78
CA ASP A 129 -12.63 5.01 -3.54
C ASP A 129 -12.40 6.29 -2.72
N THR A 130 -13.42 6.75 -1.98
CA THR A 130 -13.34 7.97 -1.17
C THR A 130 -12.24 7.88 -0.12
N TYR A 131 -12.21 6.80 0.68
CA TYR A 131 -11.21 6.67 1.74
C TYR A 131 -9.83 6.26 1.19
N ALA A 132 -9.79 5.55 0.07
CA ALA A 132 -8.55 5.26 -0.66
C ALA A 132 -7.87 6.55 -1.14
N ALA A 133 -8.63 7.49 -1.71
CA ALA A 133 -8.14 8.78 -2.15
C ALA A 133 -7.73 9.69 -0.97
N ARG A 134 -8.55 9.76 0.09
CA ARG A 134 -8.25 10.56 1.28
C ARG A 134 -7.02 10.06 2.02
N SER A 135 -6.88 8.75 2.22
CA SER A 135 -5.70 8.16 2.87
C SER A 135 -4.41 8.34 2.06
N ALA A 136 -4.48 8.27 0.73
CA ALA A 136 -3.34 8.56 -0.13
C ALA A 136 -2.91 10.04 -0.03
N ALA A 137 -3.87 10.96 -0.05
CA ALA A 137 -3.58 12.39 0.10
C ALA A 137 -2.99 12.71 1.48
N TRP A 138 -3.56 12.13 2.55
CA TRP A 138 -3.01 12.21 3.91
C TRP A 138 -1.56 11.71 3.96
N PHE A 139 -1.30 10.51 3.40
CA PHE A 139 0.04 9.92 3.41
C PHE A 139 1.04 10.82 2.69
N PHE A 140 0.68 11.34 1.51
CA PHE A 140 1.53 12.22 0.71
C PHE A 140 1.91 13.50 1.48
N ALA A 141 0.93 14.12 2.15
CA ALA A 141 1.17 15.31 2.96
C ALA A 141 2.02 15.02 4.21
N ILE A 142 1.66 14.01 5.01
CA ILE A 142 2.34 13.74 6.30
C ILE A 142 3.77 13.20 6.12
N LYS A 143 4.05 12.54 4.99
CA LYS A 143 5.40 12.10 4.63
C LYS A 143 6.27 13.23 4.07
N GLY A 144 5.72 14.43 3.92
CA GLY A 144 6.45 15.62 3.51
C GLY A 144 6.76 15.66 2.01
N CYS A 145 5.99 14.95 1.17
CA CYS A 145 6.19 14.97 -0.28
C CYS A 145 6.03 16.39 -0.86
N LEU A 146 5.16 17.22 -0.27
CA LEU A 146 4.97 18.62 -0.66
C LEU A 146 6.20 19.51 -0.42
N LYS A 147 7.20 19.06 0.35
CA LYS A 147 8.47 19.79 0.55
C LYS A 147 9.44 19.63 -0.63
N TYR A 148 9.13 18.73 -1.56
CA TYR A 148 10.03 18.30 -2.63
C TYR A 148 9.33 18.40 -3.99
N SER A 149 8.65 19.52 -4.23
CA SER A 149 7.90 19.75 -5.47
C SER A 149 8.81 19.57 -6.68
N GLY A 150 8.36 18.79 -7.68
CA GLY A 150 9.14 18.47 -8.88
C GLY A 150 10.24 17.41 -8.70
N ASP A 151 10.68 17.10 -7.48
CA ASP A 151 11.74 16.12 -7.24
C ASP A 151 11.18 14.69 -7.20
N LEU A 152 11.08 14.09 -8.38
CA LEU A 152 10.57 12.74 -8.58
C LEU A 152 11.36 11.68 -7.79
N VAL A 153 12.68 11.82 -7.72
CA VAL A 153 13.55 10.81 -7.09
C VAL A 153 13.33 10.82 -5.58
N ARG A 154 13.29 12.01 -4.98
CA ARG A 154 13.05 12.18 -3.54
C ARG A 154 11.64 11.76 -3.15
N VAL A 155 10.62 12.16 -3.90
CA VAL A 155 9.24 11.75 -3.63
C VAL A 155 9.08 10.23 -3.76
N THR A 156 9.67 9.62 -4.80
CA THR A 156 9.65 8.15 -4.97
C THR A 156 10.33 7.43 -3.81
N GLN A 157 11.49 7.94 -3.36
CA GLN A 157 12.19 7.38 -2.20
C GLN A 157 11.32 7.43 -0.94
N THR A 158 10.61 8.54 -0.73
CA THR A 158 9.73 8.74 0.43
C THR A 158 8.55 7.77 0.43
N ILE A 159 7.94 7.52 -0.73
CA ILE A 159 6.76 6.66 -0.85
C ILE A 159 7.11 5.18 -0.80
N ASN A 160 8.11 4.76 -1.60
CA ASN A 160 8.44 3.36 -1.80
C ASN A 160 9.64 2.86 -0.96
N ALA A 161 10.27 3.74 -0.17
CA ALA A 161 11.51 3.44 0.55
C ALA A 161 12.64 2.93 -0.37
N GLY A 162 12.61 3.33 -1.65
CA GLY A 162 13.52 2.90 -2.71
C GLY A 162 13.08 3.44 -4.07
N GLN A 163 13.77 3.06 -5.15
CA GLN A 163 13.53 3.58 -6.51
C GLN A 163 12.78 2.59 -7.43
N ASN A 164 12.06 1.62 -6.86
CA ASN A 164 11.32 0.64 -7.66
C ASN A 164 10.28 1.35 -8.53
N GLY A 165 10.28 1.02 -9.83
CA GLY A 165 9.33 1.57 -10.80
C GLY A 165 9.57 3.04 -11.19
N ILE A 166 10.75 3.62 -10.89
CA ILE A 166 11.04 5.05 -11.15
C ILE A 166 10.78 5.48 -12.60
N CYS A 167 11.03 4.61 -13.60
CA CYS A 167 10.75 4.92 -15.00
C CYS A 167 9.24 5.08 -15.29
N ASP A 168 8.41 4.20 -14.75
CA ASP A 168 6.95 4.30 -14.88
C ASP A 168 6.41 5.54 -14.14
N ARG A 169 6.90 5.79 -12.93
CA ARG A 169 6.58 7.00 -12.16
C ARG A 169 6.94 8.27 -12.93
N ARG A 170 8.09 8.30 -13.60
CA ARG A 170 8.53 9.40 -14.47
C ARG A 170 7.58 9.61 -15.64
N ALA A 171 7.24 8.54 -16.35
CA ALA A 171 6.33 8.63 -17.49
C ALA A 171 4.95 9.19 -17.08
N ARG A 172 4.41 8.71 -15.96
CA ARG A 172 3.15 9.23 -15.39
C ARG A 172 3.26 10.69 -14.96
N PHE A 173 4.37 11.06 -14.34
CA PHE A 173 4.60 12.42 -13.87
C PHE A 173 4.70 13.42 -15.01
N GLU A 174 5.50 13.11 -16.05
CA GLU A 174 5.59 13.98 -17.23
C GLU A 174 4.25 14.08 -17.96
N LYS A 175 3.49 12.98 -18.04
CA LYS A 175 2.14 13.03 -18.62
C LYS A 175 1.20 13.92 -17.80
N ALA A 176 1.18 13.78 -16.48
CA ALA A 176 0.34 14.60 -15.62
C ALA A 176 0.74 16.08 -15.67
N LYS A 177 2.06 16.38 -15.67
CA LYS A 177 2.59 17.74 -15.84
C LYS A 177 2.09 18.38 -17.12
N SER A 178 2.16 17.67 -18.26
CA SER A 178 1.73 18.22 -19.57
C SER A 178 0.25 18.65 -19.65
N VAL A 179 -0.56 18.28 -18.65
CA VAL A 179 -1.99 18.62 -18.58
C VAL A 179 -2.28 19.68 -17.51
N LEU A 180 -1.53 19.67 -16.39
CA LEU A 180 -1.82 20.49 -15.22
C LEU A 180 -0.91 21.72 -15.09
N VAL A 181 0.28 21.69 -15.72
CA VAL A 181 1.32 22.73 -15.63
C VAL A 181 1.57 23.31 -17.02
#